data_AF-A0A7R7WLY4-F1
#
_entry.id   AF-A0A7R7WLY4-F1
#
_cell.length_a   1.000
_cell.length_b   1.000
_cell.length_c   1.000
_cell.angle_alpha   90.00
_cell.angle_beta   90.00
_cell.angle_gamma   90.00
#
_symmetry.space_group_name_H-M   'P 1'
#
loop_
_entity.id
_entity.type
_entity.pdbx_description
1 polymer ?
#
loop_
_entity_poly.entity_id
_entity_poly.type
_entity_poly.pdbx_seq_one_letter_code
_entity_poly.pdbx_strand_id
1 'polypeptide(L)'
;MERRERDNLRSALKKAWIECMSCGVEHDDTGLQNLLWDREQHKCYLIDFEHFDTPSSKSVTWRDRNYLAWNLAQAPNFADFDDMSTWIL
;
A
#
# COMPACT_ATOMS: atom_id res chain seq x y z
N MET A 1 -1.72 -13.02 -9.05
CA MET A 1 -0.43 -13.03 -8.32
C MET A 1 -0.53 -14.02 -7.19
N GLU A 2 0.46 -14.91 -7.05
CA GLU A 2 0.55 -15.89 -5.96
C GLU A 2 0.57 -15.20 -4.59
N ARG A 3 0.00 -15.84 -3.55
CA ARG A 3 -0.14 -15.22 -2.22
C ARG A 3 1.20 -14.74 -1.67
N ARG A 4 2.24 -15.58 -1.74
CA ARG A 4 3.59 -15.23 -1.27
C ARG A 4 4.16 -14.01 -1.99
N GLU A 5 3.99 -13.94 -3.30
CA GLU A 5 4.47 -12.80 -4.08
C GLU A 5 3.72 -11.52 -3.70
N ARG A 6 2.41 -11.64 -3.47
CA ARG A 6 1.58 -10.53 -3.03
C ARG A 6 1.95 -10.03 -1.64
N ASP A 7 2.25 -10.95 -0.72
CA ASP A 7 2.73 -10.61 0.63
C ASP A 7 4.07 -9.87 0.56
N ASN A 8 4.96 -10.26 -0.36
CA ASN A 8 6.20 -9.52 -0.62
C ASN A 8 5.94 -8.12 -1.18
N LEU A 9 5.03 -7.98 -2.16
CA LEU A 9 4.63 -6.68 -2.70
C LEU A 9 4.01 -5.80 -1.62
N ARG A 10 3.12 -6.32 -0.77
CA ARG A 10 2.54 -5.58 0.36
C ARG A 10 3.61 -5.05 1.31
N SER A 11 4.54 -5.91 1.72
CA SER A 11 5.67 -5.51 2.56
C SER A 11 6.52 -4.41 1.92
N ALA A 12 6.79 -4.52 0.61
CA ALA A 12 7.55 -3.52 -0.12
C ALA A 12 6.78 -2.20 -0.31
N LEU A 13 5.47 -2.25 -0.59
CA LEU A 13 4.60 -1.08 -0.67
C LEU A 13 4.61 -0.30 0.65
N LYS A 14 4.45 -0.98 1.78
CA LYS A 14 4.48 -0.32 3.10
C LYS A 14 5.78 0.45 3.31
N LYS A 15 6.92 -0.12 2.90
CA LYS A 15 8.22 0.55 2.97
C LYS A 15 8.28 1.78 2.06
N ALA A 16 7.87 1.64 0.79
CA ALA A 16 7.85 2.73 -0.18
C ALA A 16 6.95 3.88 0.28
N TRP A 17 5.77 3.56 0.81
CA TRP A 17 4.86 4.56 1.37
C TRP A 17 5.47 5.30 2.56
N ILE A 18 6.13 4.59 3.49
CA ILE A 18 6.82 5.23 4.64
C ILE A 18 7.91 6.19 4.14
N GLU A 19 8.67 5.80 3.11
CA GLU A 19 9.69 6.64 2.50
C GLU A 19 9.07 7.93 1.91
N CYS A 20 8.00 7.83 1.13
CA CYS A 20 7.27 8.99 0.61
C CYS A 20 6.77 9.91 1.74
N MET A 21 6.18 9.34 2.79
CA MET A 21 5.67 10.09 3.92
C MET A 21 6.79 10.80 4.70
N SER A 22 7.97 10.18 4.82
CA SER A 22 9.14 10.82 5.42
C SER A 22 9.67 12.00 4.61
N CYS A 23 9.41 12.00 3.30
CA CYS A 23 9.70 13.11 2.39
C CYS A 23 8.59 14.18 2.37
N GLY A 24 7.53 14.00 3.17
CA GLY A 24 6.40 14.93 3.21
C GLY A 24 5.46 14.81 2.01
N VAL A 25 5.39 13.63 1.39
CA VAL A 25 4.54 13.35 0.22
C VAL A 25 3.59 12.19 0.52
N GLU A 26 2.29 12.45 0.40
CA GLU A 26 1.22 11.44 0.43
C GLU A 26 0.68 11.23 -0.99
N HIS A 27 0.57 9.97 -1.42
CA HIS A 27 0.04 9.63 -2.74
C HIS A 27 -1.49 9.55 -2.68
N ASP A 28 -2.19 10.39 -3.45
CA ASP A 28 -3.66 10.49 -3.39
C ASP A 28 -4.36 9.57 -4.40
N ASP A 29 -3.70 9.26 -5.54
CA ASP A 29 -4.25 8.30 -6.52
C ASP A 29 -3.83 6.85 -6.23
N THR A 30 -4.46 6.23 -5.23
CA THR A 30 -4.12 4.85 -4.85
C THR A 30 -4.70 3.82 -5.82
N GLY A 31 -3.89 2.85 -6.24
CA GLY A 31 -4.36 1.71 -7.04
C GLY A 31 -3.22 0.85 -7.58
N LEU A 32 -3.52 -0.37 -7.99
CA LEU A 32 -2.51 -1.32 -8.47
C LEU A 32 -1.76 -0.80 -9.72
N GLN A 33 -2.41 0.05 -10.52
CA GLN A 33 -1.83 0.68 -11.71
C GLN A 33 -0.66 1.63 -11.39
N ASN A 34 -0.64 2.19 -10.18
CA ASN A 34 0.39 3.14 -9.72
C ASN A 34 1.51 2.46 -8.91
N LEU A 35 1.61 1.12 -9.03
CA LEU A 35 2.65 0.32 -8.41
C LEU A 35 3.52 -0.36 -9.46
N LEU A 36 4.83 -0.11 -9.42
CA LEU A 36 5.80 -0.95 -10.12
C LEU A 36 6.45 -1.91 -9.13
N TRP A 37 6.32 -3.21 -9.41
CA TRP A 37 6.86 -4.28 -8.58
C TRP A 37 8.12 -4.88 -9.21
N ASP A 38 9.28 -4.55 -8.63
CA ASP A 38 10.55 -5.19 -8.94
C ASP A 38 10.71 -6.47 -8.10
N ARG A 39 10.46 -7.60 -8.76
CA ARG A 39 10.49 -8.93 -8.15
C ARG A 39 11.89 -9.34 -7.71
N GLU A 40 12.92 -8.95 -8.47
CA GLU A 40 14.30 -9.37 -8.23
C GLU A 40 14.89 -8.62 -7.04
N GLN A 41 14.59 -7.33 -6.93
CA GLN A 41 15.08 -6.48 -5.84
C GLN A 41 14.15 -6.44 -4.63
N HIS A 42 12.98 -7.09 -4.71
CA HIS A 42 11.90 -6.98 -3.73
C HIS A 42 11.53 -5.53 -3.39
N LYS A 43 11.47 -4.68 -4.42
CA LYS A 43 11.20 -3.24 -4.28
C LYS A 43 9.92 -2.85 -4.99
N CYS A 44 9.07 -2.11 -4.28
CA CYS A 44 7.89 -1.48 -4.85
C CYS A 44 8.20 -0.01 -5.08
N TYR A 45 7.85 0.50 -6.26
CA TYR A 45 7.91 1.92 -6.57
C TYR A 45 6.48 2.43 -6.68
N LEU A 46 6.19 3.48 -5.92
CA LEU A 46 5.03 4.34 -6.13
C LEU A 46 5.37 5.24 -7.33
N ILE A 47 4.48 5.30 -8.31
CA ILE A 47 4.64 6.11 -9.51
C ILE A 47 3.39 6.95 -9.74
N ASP A 48 3.47 7.91 -10.66
CA ASP A 48 2.32 8.73 -11.07
C ASP A 48 1.82 9.68 -9.96
N PHE A 49 2.75 10.45 -9.39
CA PHE A 49 2.46 11.51 -8.40
C PHE A 49 1.86 12.77 -9.04
N GLU A 50 1.06 12.66 -10.10
CA GLU A 50 0.30 13.81 -10.61
C GLU A 50 -0.75 14.30 -9.61
N HIS A 51 -1.23 13.39 -8.74
CA HIS A 51 -2.13 13.66 -7.62
C HIS A 51 -1.44 13.24 -6.31
N PHE A 52 -0.85 14.23 -5.62
CA PHE A 52 -0.22 14.05 -4.31
C PHE A 52 -0.62 15.17 -3.35
N ASP A 53 -0.48 14.89 -2.06
CA ASP A 53 -0.81 15.82 -1.00
C ASP A 53 0.30 15.88 0.05
N THR A 54 0.21 16.87 0.94
CA THR A 54 1.04 16.89 2.15
C THR A 54 0.42 16.00 3.24
N PRO A 55 1.22 15.15 3.93
CA PRO A 55 0.74 14.31 5.00
C PRO A 55 -0.09 15.05 6.05
N SER A 56 -1.32 14.58 6.27
CA SER A 56 -2.17 15.04 7.36
C SER A 56 -1.82 14.31 8.67
N SER A 57 -2.22 14.87 9.82
CA SER A 57 -2.09 14.20 11.12
C SER A 57 -2.82 12.84 11.18
N LYS A 58 -3.79 12.60 10.29
CA LYS A 58 -4.54 11.34 10.20
C LYS A 58 -3.87 10.30 9.32
N SER A 59 -3.00 10.71 8.40
CA SER A 59 -2.31 9.83 7.45
C SER A 59 -0.88 9.49 7.85
N VAL A 60 -0.32 10.07 8.92
CA VAL A 60 1.07 9.81 9.38
C VAL A 60 1.35 8.33 9.68
N THR A 61 0.33 7.54 10.03
CA THR A 61 0.50 6.14 10.43
C THR A 61 -0.08 5.19 9.40
N TRP A 62 0.76 4.29 8.88
CA TRP A 62 0.31 3.17 8.06
C TRP A 62 -0.70 2.31 8.80
N ARG A 63 -1.79 1.92 8.13
CA ARG A 63 -2.75 0.93 8.61
C ARG A 63 -2.95 -0.14 7.56
N ASP A 64 -3.26 -1.36 7.96
CA ASP A 64 -3.38 -2.45 7.00
C ASP A 64 -4.53 -2.22 6.01
N ARG A 65 -5.55 -1.43 6.38
CA ARG A 65 -6.60 -0.98 5.44
C ARG A 65 -6.06 -0.25 4.21
N ASN A 66 -4.84 0.32 4.26
CA ASN A 66 -4.21 0.93 3.10
C ASN A 66 -4.03 -0.09 1.97
N TYR A 67 -3.84 -1.38 2.27
CA TYR A 67 -3.79 -2.40 1.23
C TYR A 67 -5.10 -2.48 0.42
N LEU A 68 -6.27 -2.21 1.04
CA LEU A 68 -7.55 -2.15 0.34
C LEU A 68 -7.54 -1.05 -0.74
N ALA A 69 -7.09 0.15 -0.37
CA ALA A 69 -7.00 1.30 -1.28
C ALA A 69 -6.07 1.02 -2.47
N TRP A 70 -4.98 0.29 -2.24
CA TRP A 70 -4.03 -0.10 -3.29
C TRP A 70 -4.48 -1.32 -4.11
N ASN A 71 -5.72 -1.81 -3.95
CA ASN A 71 -6.20 -3.06 -4.55
C ASN A 71 -5.29 -4.28 -4.28
N LEU A 72 -4.52 -4.19 -3.20
CA LEU A 72 -3.74 -5.27 -2.62
C LEU A 72 -4.44 -5.85 -1.40
N ALA A 73 -5.70 -5.43 -1.13
CA ALA A 73 -6.65 -6.19 -0.35
C ALA A 73 -8.14 -6.18 -0.70
N GLN A 74 -8.86 -7.26 -0.32
CA GLN A 74 -10.30 -7.29 -0.16
C GLN A 74 -10.65 -7.82 1.24
N ALA A 75 -11.32 -6.98 2.03
CA ALA A 75 -11.79 -7.33 3.36
C ALA A 75 -13.25 -7.82 3.29
N PRO A 76 -13.63 -8.92 3.96
CA PRO A 76 -15.04 -9.27 4.14
C PRO A 76 -15.78 -8.21 4.98
N ASN A 77 -17.11 -8.13 4.85
CA ASN A 77 -17.96 -7.09 5.45
C ASN A 77 -17.84 -6.92 6.98
N PHE A 78 -17.24 -7.88 7.70
CA PHE A 78 -17.06 -7.88 9.15
C PHE A 78 -15.60 -8.03 9.58
N ALA A 79 -14.65 -7.72 8.69
CA ALA A 79 -13.23 -7.88 9.00
C ALA A 79 -12.75 -6.88 10.06
N ASP A 80 -11.80 -7.32 10.88
CA ASP A 80 -10.93 -6.40 11.61
C ASP A 80 -10.01 -5.71 10.61
N PHE A 81 -10.03 -4.38 10.57
CA PHE A 81 -9.26 -3.57 9.63
C PHE A 81 -7.75 -3.48 9.97
N ASP A 82 -7.35 -4.04 11.11
CA ASP A 82 -5.97 -4.17 11.57
C ASP A 82 -5.50 -5.65 11.67
N ASP A 83 -6.35 -6.63 11.30
CA ASP A 83 -5.96 -8.04 11.14
C ASP A 83 -6.31 -8.58 9.75
N MET A 84 -5.29 -8.74 8.92
CA MET A 84 -5.40 -9.27 7.57
C MET A 84 -5.52 -10.80 7.48
N SER A 85 -5.54 -11.53 8.60
CA SER A 85 -5.57 -13.01 8.60
C SER A 85 -6.78 -13.58 7.83
N THR A 86 -7.89 -12.84 7.82
CA THR A 86 -9.16 -13.21 7.15
C THR A 86 -9.36 -12.52 5.81
N TRP A 87 -8.46 -11.62 5.42
CA TRP A 87 -8.62 -10.83 4.20
C TRP A 87 -8.27 -11.67 3.00
N ILE A 88 -9.12 -11.58 1.99
CA ILE A 88 -8.94 -12.30 0.73
C ILE A 88 -8.22 -11.41 -0.26
N LEU A 89 -7.35 -12.03 -1.04
CA LEU A 89 -6.76 -11.52 -2.28
C LEU A 89 -6.30 -12.65 -3.17
#